data_AF-A0A8T5PY68-F1
#
_entry.id   AF-A0A8T5PY68-F1
#
_cell.length_a   1.000
_cell.length_b   1.000
_cell.length_c   1.000
_cell.angle_alpha   90.00
_cell.angle_beta   90.00
_cell.angle_gamma   90.00
#
_symmetry.space_group_name_H-M   'P 1'
#
loop_
_entity.id
_entity.type
_entity.pdbx_description
1 polymer ?
#
loop_
_entity_poly.entity_id
_entity_poly.type
_entity_poly.pdbx_seq_one_letter_code
_entity_poly.pdbx_strand_id
1 'polypeptide(L)' 'METTMIQLKKKTAQRLRSFKNYGRQSYDEIINRLIQEAEEEPLTEEEIKEIQQGLEDVKANRVKSIEDVAKGYGIRLKA' A
#
# COMPACT_ATOMS: atom_id res chain seq x y z
N MET A 1 23.85 9.74 -5.16
CA MET A 1 23.46 8.75 -4.14
C MET A 1 24.74 8.25 -3.52
N GLU A 2 24.92 8.51 -2.22
CA GLU A 2 25.99 7.90 -1.45
C GLU A 2 25.53 6.51 -1.03
N THR A 3 26.38 5.50 -1.21
CA THR A 3 26.07 4.13 -0.83
C THR A 3 27.05 3.64 0.21
N THR A 4 26.57 2.77 1.09
CA THR A 4 27.39 2.10 2.09
C THR A 4 27.20 0.59 2.00
N MET A 5 28.13 -0.16 2.58
CA MET A 5 28.12 -1.62 2.59
C MET A 5 27.53 -2.12 3.90
N ILE A 6 26.47 -2.93 3.82
CA ILE A 6 25.91 -3.65 4.97
C ILE A 6 26.23 -5.14 4.86
N GLN A 7 26.58 -5.76 5.99
CA GLN A 7 26.81 -7.19 6.05
C GLN A 7 25.53 -7.94 6.40
N LEU A 8 25.13 -8.89 5.55
CA LEU A 8 23.95 -9.72 5.75
C LEU A 8 24.34 -11.20 5.64
N LYS A 9 23.65 -12.06 6.40
CA LYS A 9 23.76 -13.51 6.20
C LYS A 9 23.26 -13.86 4.80
N LYS A 10 23.90 -14.82 4.12
CA LYS A 10 23.48 -15.30 2.78
C LYS A 10 21.99 -15.67 2.74
N LYS A 11 21.49 -16.34 3.78
CA LYS A 11 20.06 -16.69 3.92
C LYS A 11 19.14 -15.47 3.97
N THR A 12 19.55 -14.39 4.64
CA THR A 12 18.78 -13.14 4.71
C THR A 12 18.74 -12.45 3.34
N ALA A 13 19.88 -12.36 2.65
CA ALA A 13 19.94 -11.81 1.30
C ALA A 13 19.08 -12.60 0.30
N GLN A 14 19.01 -13.92 0.45
CA GLN A 14 18.12 -14.77 -0.36
C GLN A 14 16.64 -14.49 -0.07
N ARG A 15 16.26 -14.34 1.22
CA ARG A 15 14.89 -13.97 1.60
C ARG A 15 14.50 -12.61 1.04
N LEU A 16 15.39 -11.62 1.07
CA LEU A 16 15.14 -10.29 0.49
C LEU A 16 14.78 -10.37 -1.00
N ARG A 17 15.29 -11.34 -1.77
CA ARG A 17 14.89 -11.53 -3.18
C ARG A 17 13.42 -11.91 -3.33
N SER A 18 12.85 -12.64 -2.37
CA SER A 18 11.44 -13.02 -2.37
C SER A 18 10.51 -11.83 -2.10
N PHE A 19 11.02 -10.72 -1.56
CA PHE A 19 10.27 -9.48 -1.33
C PHE A 19 10.31 -8.53 -2.54
N LYS A 20 10.76 -8.97 -3.71
CA LYS A 20 10.68 -8.16 -4.93
C LYS A 20 9.25 -8.12 -5.45
N ASN A 21 8.71 -6.91 -5.61
CA ASN A 21 7.41 -6.71 -6.26
C ASN A 21 7.55 -6.72 -7.80
N TYR A 22 8.73 -6.38 -8.33
CA TYR A 22 9.05 -6.39 -9.76
C TYR A 22 10.52 -6.78 -10.01
N GLY A 23 10.81 -7.32 -11.21
CA GLY A 23 12.10 -7.96 -11.51
C GLY A 23 13.34 -7.06 -11.37
N ARG A 24 13.20 -5.75 -11.57
CA ARG A 24 14.30 -4.76 -11.54
C ARG A 24 14.52 -4.04 -10.21
N GLN A 25 13.78 -4.38 -9.15
CA GLN A 25 13.90 -3.70 -7.86
C GLN A 25 15.27 -3.96 -7.20
N SER A 26 15.92 -2.92 -6.70
CA SER A 26 17.18 -2.97 -5.94
C SER A 26 16.94 -3.41 -4.49
N TYR A 27 17.99 -3.89 -3.81
CA TYR A 27 17.86 -4.23 -2.39
C TYR A 27 17.62 -2.99 -1.53
N ASP A 28 18.14 -1.83 -1.93
CA ASP A 28 17.92 -0.57 -1.24
C ASP A 28 16.44 -0.17 -1.28
N GLU A 29 15.78 -0.26 -2.45
CA GLU A 29 14.33 -0.04 -2.57
C GLU A 29 13.51 -1.03 -1.74
N ILE A 30 13.92 -2.32 -1.70
CA ILE A 30 13.22 -3.34 -0.90
C ILE A 30 13.35 -3.03 0.59
N ILE A 31 14.56 -2.70 1.05
CA ILE A 31 14.83 -2.42 2.47
C ILE A 31 14.07 -1.17 2.90
N ASN A 32 14.12 -0.09 2.12
CA ASN A 32 13.38 1.13 2.45
C ASN A 32 11.87 0.91 2.49
N ARG A 33 11.31 0.15 1.54
CA ARG A 33 9.89 -0.23 1.58
C ARG A 33 9.55 -1.04 2.83
N LEU A 34 10.36 -2.03 3.19
CA LEU A 34 10.13 -2.84 4.39
C LEU A 34 10.24 -2.02 5.68
N ILE A 35 11.12 -1.03 5.71
CA ILE A 35 11.23 -0.08 6.84
C ILE A 35 9.96 0.76 6.90
N GLN A 36 9.52 1.33 5.78
CA GLN A 36 8.29 2.11 5.72
C GLN A 36 7.07 1.28 6.16
N GLU A 37 6.92 0.04 5.68
CA GLU A 37 5.85 -0.87 6.09
C GLU A 37 5.90 -1.22 7.59
N ALA A 38 7.08 -1.19 8.22
CA ALA A 38 7.25 -1.45 9.65
C ALA A 38 7.02 -0.20 10.51
N GLU A 39 7.21 1.00 9.94
CA GLU A 39 6.94 2.29 10.58
C GLU A 39 5.47 2.71 10.46
N GLU A 40 4.78 2.26 9.42
CA GLU A 40 3.34 2.48 9.25
C GLU A 40 2.55 1.80 10.38
N GLU A 41 1.64 2.55 11.00
CA GLU A 41 0.75 2.02 12.03
C GLU A 41 -0.21 0.98 11.42
N PRO A 42 -0.43 -0.16 12.09
CA PRO A 42 -1.41 -1.12 11.61
C PRO A 42 -2.80 -0.49 11.66
N LEU A 43 -3.64 -0.86 10.70
CA LEU A 43 -5.05 -0.47 10.71
C LEU A 43 -5.70 -0.90 12.03
N THR A 44 -6.45 0.01 12.62
CA THR A 44 -7.30 -0.26 13.78
C THR A 44 -8.43 -1.22 13.41
N GLU A 45 -9.01 -1.89 14.41
CA GLU A 45 -10.15 -2.79 14.20
C GLU A 45 -11.35 -2.05 13.58
N GLU A 46 -11.52 -0.77 13.91
CA GLU A 46 -12.57 0.10 13.35
C GLU A 46 -12.34 0.35 11.87
N GLU A 47 -11.12 0.75 11.47
CA GLU A 47 -10.76 0.97 10.06
C GLU A 47 -10.93 -0.31 9.24
N ILE A 48 -10.51 -1.46 9.77
CA ILE A 48 -10.68 -2.76 9.11
C ILE A 48 -12.17 -3.05 8.89
N LYS A 49 -13.01 -2.79 9.90
CA LYS A 49 -14.46 -2.99 9.81
C LYS A 49 -15.11 -2.08 8.78
N GLU A 50 -14.71 -0.81 8.73
CA GLU A 50 -15.21 0.15 7.74
C GLU A 50 -14.83 -0.25 6.31
N ILE A 51 -13.59 -0.70 6.10
CA ILE A 51 -13.13 -1.22 4.80
C ILE A 51 -13.96 -2.45 4.40
N GLN A 52 -14.21 -3.38 5.32
CA GLN A 52 -15.05 -4.56 5.08
C GLN A 52 -16.48 -4.17 4.71
N GLN A 53 -17.08 -3.21 5.42
CA GLN A 53 -18.41 -2.69 5.10
C GLN A 53 -18.45 -2.08 3.69
N GLY A 54 -17.43 -1.29 3.32
CA GLY A 54 -17.30 -0.74 1.97
C GLY A 54 -17.24 -1.84 0.90
N LEU A 55 -16.49 -2.91 1.16
CA LEU A 55 -16.44 -4.07 0.25
C LEU A 55 -17.80 -4.77 0.10
N GLU A 56 -18.57 -4.89 1.18
CA GLU A 56 -19.92 -5.44 1.13
C GLU A 56 -20.89 -4.54 0.35
N ASP A 57 -20.79 -3.23 0.53
CA ASP A 57 -21.60 -2.25 -0.20
C ASP A 57 -21.34 -2.33 -1.70
N VAL A 58 -20.07 -2.44 -2.12
CA VAL A 58 -19.70 -2.66 -3.52
C VAL A 58 -20.30 -3.95 -4.05
N LYS A 59 -20.18 -5.06 -3.32
CA LYS A 59 -20.76 -6.36 -3.73
C LYS A 59 -22.28 -6.33 -3.81
N ALA A 60 -22.94 -5.59 -2.93
CA ALA A 60 -24.39 -5.40 -2.91
C ALA A 60 -24.88 -4.33 -3.90
N ASN A 61 -23.98 -3.77 -4.72
CA ASN A 61 -24.26 -2.68 -5.65
C ASN A 61 -24.83 -1.41 -4.99
N ARG A 62 -24.52 -1.20 -3.71
CA ARG A 62 -24.83 0.02 -2.93
C ARG A 62 -23.76 1.08 -3.15
N VAL A 63 -23.51 1.42 -4.41
CA VAL A 63 -22.47 2.36 -4.82
C VAL A 63 -23.08 3.66 -5.37
N LYS A 64 -22.31 4.74 -5.34
CA LYS A 64 -22.66 6.02 -5.98
C LYS A 64 -21.67 6.31 -7.09
N SER A 65 -22.13 6.98 -8.15
CA SER A 65 -21.24 7.45 -9.21
C SER A 65 -20.27 8.50 -8.65
N ILE A 66 -19.08 8.58 -9.22
CA ILE A 66 -18.07 9.55 -8.77
C ILE A 66 -18.55 10.98 -9.05
N GLU A 67 -19.35 11.16 -10.10
CA GLU A 67 -19.99 12.42 -10.49
C GLU A 67 -20.99 12.89 -9.43
N ASP A 68 -21.85 12.01 -8.93
CA ASP A 68 -22.85 12.33 -7.90
C ASP A 68 -22.19 12.68 -6.57
N VAL A 69 -21.13 11.93 -6.20
CA VAL A 69 -20.35 12.21 -4.99
C VAL A 69 -19.65 13.57 -5.12
N ALA A 70 -18.96 13.82 -6.24
CA ALA A 70 -18.25 15.08 -6.46
C ALA A 70 -19.20 16.28 -6.43
N LYS A 71 -20.39 16.16 -7.04
CA LYS A 71 -21.43 17.19 -6.98
C LYS A 71 -21.89 17.45 -5.54
N GLY A 72 -22.08 16.40 -4.74
CA GLY A 72 -22.47 16.52 -3.32
C GLY A 72 -21.42 17.24 -2.46
N TYR A 73 -20.13 17.08 -2.78
CA TYR A 73 -19.02 17.71 -2.07
C TYR A 73 -18.52 19.02 -2.72
N GLY A 74 -19.15 19.50 -3.80
CA GLY A 74 -18.74 20.73 -4.51
C GLY A 74 -17.41 20.61 -5.26
N ILE A 75 -16.95 19.38 -5.53
CA ILE A 75 -15.68 19.09 -6.21
C ILE A 75 -15.92 19.08 -7.72
N ARG A 76 -15.04 19.75 -8.48
CA ARG A 76 -15.01 19.63 -9.95
C ARG A 76 -14.06 18.51 -10.36
N LEU A 77 -14.62 17.47 -10.98
CA LEU A 77 -13.84 16.39 -11.58
C LEU A 77 -13.06 16.95 -12.78
N LYS A 78 -11.77 16.62 -12.87
CA LYS A 78 -10.97 16.86 -14.07
C LYS A 78 -11.25 15.72 -15.05
N ALA A 79 -11.66 16.10 -16.26
CA ALA A 79 -11.86 15.19 -17.38
C ALA A 79 -10.52 14.65 -17.90
#